data_AF-A0A956ZBC6-F1
#
_entry.id   AF-A0A956ZBC6-F1
#
_cell.length_a   1.000
_cell.length_b   1.000
_cell.length_c   1.000
_cell.angle_alpha   90.00
_cell.angle_beta   90.00
_cell.angle_gamma   90.00
#
_symmetry.space_group_name_H-M   'P 1'
#
loop_
_entity.id
_entity.type
_entity.pdbx_description
1 polymer ?
#
loop_
_entity_poly.entity_id
_entity_poly.type
_entity_poly.pdbx_seq_one_letter_code
_entity_poly.pdbx_strand_id
1 'polypeptide(L)' 'MAEVTVQIPDPILNIIKKRAELTKTTAEQLIATTAILCYASAHYDSSKWLKFQDPTKDEMTAPWK' A
#
# COMPACT_ATOMS: atom_id res chain seq x y z
N MET A 1 -4.63 17.33 -7.33
CA MET A 1 -4.88 15.87 -7.32
C MET A 1 -3.86 15.25 -8.25
N ALA A 2 -3.15 14.20 -7.84
CA ALA A 2 -2.15 13.57 -8.71
C ALA A 2 -2.87 12.68 -9.73
N GLU A 3 -2.59 12.88 -11.02
CA GLU A 3 -3.13 12.05 -12.10
C GLU A 3 -2.07 11.01 -12.50
N VAL A 4 -2.48 9.76 -12.62
CA VAL A 4 -1.59 8.64 -12.97
C VAL A 4 -2.18 7.96 -14.20
N THR A 5 -1.37 7.83 -15.25
CA THR A 5 -1.74 7.11 -16.47
C THR A 5 -1.08 5.73 -16.44
N VAL A 6 -1.88 4.68 -16.62
CA VAL A 6 -1.40 3.28 -16.65
C VAL A 6 -1.86 2.63 -17.93
N GLN A 7 -0.95 1.98 -18.65
CA GLN A 7 -1.31 1.19 -19.82
C GLN A 7 -1.67 -0.23 -19.39
N ILE A 8 -2.93 -0.62 -19.65
CA ILE A 8 -3.46 -1.93 -19.30
C ILE A 8 -3.85 -2.65 -20.61
N PRO A 9 -3.35 -3.87 -20.86
CA PRO A 9 -3.79 -4.66 -22.02
C PRO A 9 -5.29 -4.93 -22.01
N ASP A 10 -5.92 -4.88 -23.19
CA ASP A 10 -7.37 -5.06 -23.36
C ASP A 10 -7.97 -6.30 -22.68
N PRO A 11 -7.33 -7.50 -22.72
CA PRO A 11 -7.87 -8.67 -22.04
C PRO A 11 -7.99 -8.48 -20.52
N ILE A 12 -7.02 -7.79 -19.92
CA ILE A 12 -6.98 -7.52 -18.49
C ILE A 12 -8.02 -6.45 -18.13
N LEU A 13 -8.16 -5.41 -18.96
CA LEU A 13 -9.16 -4.37 -18.77
C LEU A 13 -10.58 -4.96 -18.77
N ASN A 14 -10.87 -5.91 -19.66
CA ASN A 14 -12.18 -6.58 -19.72
C ASN A 14 -12.49 -7.40 -18.46
N ILE A 15 -11.48 -8.07 -17.89
CA ILE A 15 -11.63 -8.79 -16.62
C ILE A 15 -11.92 -7.81 -15.48
N ILE A 16 -11.20 -6.69 -15.43
CA ILE A 16 -11.40 -5.64 -14.40
C ILE A 16 -12.81 -5.06 -14.49
N LYS A 17 -13.29 -4.73 -15.69
CA LYS A 17 -14.65 -4.22 -15.92
C LYS A 17 -15.71 -5.20 -15.42
N LYS A 18 -15.60 -6.48 -15.81
CA LYS A 18 -16.52 -7.53 -15.36
C LYS A 18 -16.52 -7.67 -13.83
N ARG A 19 -15.35 -7.54 -13.19
CA ARG A 19 -15.24 -7.62 -11.73
C ARG A 19 -15.85 -6.41 -11.04
N ALA A 20 -15.67 -5.23 -11.61
CA ALA A 20 -16.26 -3.98 -11.12
C ALA A 20 -17.79 -4.01 -11.17
N GLU A 21 -18.38 -4.59 -12.24
CA GLU A 21 -19.83 -4.83 -12.33
C GLU A 21 -20.34 -5.74 -11.21
N LEU A 22 -19.63 -6.84 -10.93
CA LEU A 22 -19.99 -7.78 -9.87
C LEU A 22 -19.92 -7.15 -8.47
N THR A 23 -18.93 -6.29 -8.22
CA THR A 23 -18.75 -5.60 -6.94
C THR A 23 -19.53 -4.30 -6.82
N LYS A 24 -20.25 -3.89 -7.88
CA LYS A 24 -20.98 -2.61 -7.96
C LYS A 24 -20.06 -1.40 -7.69
N THR A 25 -18.84 -1.44 -8.20
CA THR A 25 -17.84 -0.37 -8.09
C THR A 25 -17.36 0.08 -9.46
N THR A 26 -16.54 1.12 -9.54
CA THR A 26 -15.89 1.53 -10.80
C THR A 26 -14.59 0.76 -11.02
N ALA A 27 -14.16 0.66 -12.28
CA ALA A 27 -12.91 0.00 -12.63
C ALA A 27 -11.69 0.75 -12.04
N GLU A 28 -11.74 2.08 -12.02
CA GLU A 28 -10.70 2.94 -11.46
C GLU A 28 -10.54 2.71 -9.96
N GLN A 29 -11.64 2.62 -9.22
CA GLN A 29 -11.61 2.35 -7.79
C GLN A 29 -11.01 0.97 -7.51
N LEU A 30 -11.35 -0.03 -8.33
CA LEU A 30 -10.85 -1.40 -8.19
C LEU A 30 -9.34 -1.48 -8.49
N ILE A 31 -8.86 -0.78 -9.52
CA ILE A 31 -7.43 -0.65 -9.85
C ILE A 31 -6.68 0.07 -8.71
N ALA A 32 -7.18 1.21 -8.25
CA ALA A 32 -6.54 1.98 -7.19
C ALA A 32 -6.45 1.18 -5.89
N THR A 33 -7.55 0.53 -5.48
CA THR A 33 -7.58 -0.28 -4.25
C THR A 33 -6.62 -1.46 -4.34
N THR A 34 -6.57 -2.13 -5.50
CA THR A 34 -5.67 -3.27 -5.71
C THR A 34 -4.20 -2.82 -5.72
N ALA A 35 -3.89 -1.70 -6.38
CA ALA A 35 -2.55 -1.13 -6.37
C ALA A 35 -2.11 -0.75 -4.95
N ILE A 36 -3.01 -0.13 -4.18
CA ILE A 36 -2.76 0.16 -2.75
C ILE A 36 -2.51 -1.15 -1.99
N LEU A 37 -3.35 -2.18 -2.12
CA LEU A 37 -3.14 -3.42 -1.38
C LEU A 37 -1.83 -4.14 -1.74
N CYS A 38 -1.46 -4.15 -3.02
CA CYS A 38 -0.25 -4.81 -3.50
C CYS A 38 1.04 -4.03 -3.20
N TYR A 39 0.98 -2.70 -3.22
CA TYR A 39 2.18 -1.85 -3.13
C TYR A 39 2.24 -0.94 -1.90
N ALA A 40 1.16 -0.75 -1.14
CA ALA A 40 1.21 0.03 0.10
C ALA A 40 2.03 -0.66 1.19
N SER A 41 2.05 -1.99 1.22
CA SER A 41 2.96 -2.76 2.08
C SER A 41 4.43 -2.65 1.65
N ALA A 42 4.70 -2.20 0.43
CA ALA A 42 6.05 -2.00 -0.11
C ALA A 42 6.63 -0.60 0.15
N HIS A 43 5.85 0.34 0.69
CA HIS A 43 6.42 1.55 1.30
C HIS A 43 6.99 1.21 2.69
N TYR A 44 8.02 0.37 2.72
CA TYR A 44 8.91 0.25 3.86
C TYR A 44 9.66 1.57 4.02
N ASP A 45 9.15 2.43 4.90
CA ASP A 45 9.81 3.66 5.29
C ASP A 45 10.72 3.37 6.50
N SER A 46 11.97 3.03 6.23
CA SER A 46 13.00 2.82 7.26
C SER A 46 13.22 4.04 8.15
N SER A 47 12.76 5.24 7.73
CA SER A 47 12.89 6.46 8.53
C SER A 47 11.91 6.51 9.71
N LYS A 48 10.89 5.65 9.76
CA LYS A 48 9.94 5.56 10.88
C LYS A 48 10.43 4.65 12.01
N TRP A 49 11.38 3.74 11.75
CA TRP A 49 11.88 2.81 12.76
C TRP A 49 12.99 3.40 13.64
N LEU A 50 13.68 4.44 13.17
CA LEU A 50 14.84 5.04 13.83
C LEU A 50 14.53 6.34 14.60
N LYS A 51 13.26 6.72 14.76
CA LYS A 51 12.87 8.00 15.41
C LYS A 51 12.52 7.91 16.90
N PHE A 52 12.81 6.79 17.55
CA PHE A 52 12.73 6.68 19.01
C PHE A 52 14.00 6.03 19.58
N GLN A 53 15.15 6.70 19.42
CA GLN A 53 16.24 6.55 20.37
C GLN A 53 16.67 7.95 20.80
N ASP A 54 16.14 8.34 21.95
CA ASP A 54 16.71 9.42 22.73
C ASP A 54 18.04 8.89 23.31
N PRO A 55 19.21 9.43 22.93
CA PRO A 55 20.52 8.90 23.32
C PRO A 55 20.81 9.03 24.83
N THR A 56 19.92 9.69 25.58
CA THR A 56 20.01 9.88 27.04
C THR A 56 19.09 8.98 27.87
N LYS A 57 18.36 8.05 27.25
CA LYS A 57 17.46 7.15 27.99
C LYS A 57 18.21 5.89 28.44
N ASP A 58 18.41 5.75 29.75
CA ASP A 58 18.94 4.56 30.46
C ASP A 58 18.05 3.28 30.34
N GLU A 59 17.33 3.10 29.23
CA GLU A 59 16.43 1.96 29.01
C GLU A 59 16.99 1.03 27.93
N MET A 60 18.22 0.53 28.12
CA MET A 60 18.78 -0.59 27.34
C MET A 60 19.06 -1.82 28.23
N THR A 61 18.25 -2.03 29.26
CA THR A 61 18.21 -3.29 30.00
C THR A 61 16.78 -3.69 30.30
N ALA A 62 16.15 -4.43 29.39
CA ALA A 62 15.05 -5.30 29.78
C ALA A 62 15.65 -6.64 30.26
N PRO A 63 15.48 -7.04 31.53
CA PRO A 63 15.95 -8.35 31.96
C PRO A 63 15.08 -9.43 31.32
N TRP A 64 15.72 -10.36 30.62
CA TRP A 64 15.06 -11.59 30.17
C TRP A 64 14.75 -12.43 31.41
N LYS A 65 13.47 -12.48 31.79
CA LYS A 65 12.90 -13.47 32.70
C LYS A 65 11.88 -14.31 31.95
#